data_AF-A0A938VNU9-F1
#
_entry.id   AF-A0A938VNU9-F1
#
_cell.length_a   1.000
_cell.length_b   1.000
_cell.length_c   1.000
_cell.angle_alpha   90.00
_cell.angle_beta   90.00
_cell.angle_gamma   90.00
#
_symmetry.space_group_name_H-M   'P 1'
#
loop_
_entity.id
_entity.type
_entity.pdbx_description
1 polymer ?
#
loop_
_entity_poly.entity_id
_entity_poly.type
_entity_poly.pdbx_seq_one_letter_code
_entity_poly.pdbx_strand_id
1 'polypeptide(L)'
;MVVAKETTGRFARRRVLAGAAVGAVAAALPAGVRALDQAAAPEARFDAVDTTIDTVILINYERMKSVGYSNSDVSALETRITSLIGFGYSTAQMKAKTINLNGPTTTVKNAQDAWYLQMGNKSKNNAAVTAFVDYVHAVIAASYPNAWRIIIVGTHEITPMWARGEDQYWPDASEKTWAAGKAAGWFTDLMETTNGDGGGHWFTDEMYANLQSYNDGQGTGDRRLIPEYAVGRLVETPAQIKALIDEYVRRRGTFQVTNRLSCGAYDFTDGGAAAADAMGSGVDDTLVDPSYASSSLVTRLNSKHDLVYLSGHGTHNRFVTECDASWNSNGSFYSGTDASQGDMKEVAGAGAVITCAGCHCGIS
;
A
#
# COMPACT_ATOMS: atom_id res chain seq x y z
N MET A 1 19.60 23.79 2.76
CA MET A 1 18.22 23.58 2.26
C MET A 1 17.82 24.79 1.42
N VAL A 2 17.84 24.67 0.09
CA VAL A 2 17.47 25.76 -0.82
C VAL A 2 15.95 25.86 -0.85
N VAL A 3 15.43 26.98 -0.37
CA VAL A 3 14.00 27.33 -0.48
C VAL A 3 13.71 27.69 -1.92
N ALA A 4 12.96 26.83 -2.63
CA ALA A 4 12.38 27.14 -3.94
C ALA A 4 10.85 27.19 -3.81
N LYS A 5 10.39 28.41 -3.51
CA LYS A 5 9.11 29.05 -3.81
C LYS A 5 8.09 28.20 -4.59
N GLU A 6 6.94 27.94 -3.97
CA GLU A 6 5.73 27.43 -4.63
C GLU A 6 5.35 28.34 -5.80
N THR A 7 5.48 27.82 -7.02
CA THR A 7 4.71 28.27 -8.18
C THR A 7 3.50 27.36 -8.31
N THR A 8 2.31 27.96 -8.19
CA THR A 8 1.02 27.35 -8.53
C THR A 8 0.98 27.02 -10.02
N GLY A 9 1.61 25.92 -10.42
CA GLY A 9 1.57 25.36 -11.76
C GLY A 9 0.56 24.22 -11.79
N ARG A 10 -0.64 24.46 -12.34
CA ARG A 10 -1.49 23.35 -12.80
C ARG A 10 -0.68 22.57 -13.83
N PHE A 11 -0.27 21.34 -13.50
CA PHE A 11 0.25 20.41 -14.49
C PHE A 11 -0.83 20.21 -15.55
N ALA A 12 -0.64 20.83 -16.72
CA ALA A 12 -1.44 20.56 -17.89
C ALA A 12 -1.19 19.09 -18.27
N ARG A 13 -2.14 18.21 -17.92
CA ARG A 13 -2.11 16.81 -18.35
C ARG A 13 -2.01 16.78 -19.87
N ARG A 14 -0.98 16.11 -20.40
CA ARG A 14 -0.92 15.77 -21.83
C ARG A 14 -2.09 14.82 -22.10
N ARG A 15 -3.15 15.38 -22.69
CA ARG A 15 -4.34 14.67 -23.13
C ARG A 15 -3.93 13.73 -24.26
N VAL A 16 -3.77 12.44 -24.00
CA VAL A 16 -3.83 11.45 -25.08
C VAL A 16 -5.32 11.26 -25.36
N LEU A 17 -5.85 12.07 -26.28
CA LEU A 17 -7.21 11.92 -26.79
C LEU A 17 -7.26 10.62 -27.60
N ALA A 18 -7.78 9.55 -26.99
CA ALA A 18 -8.27 8.41 -27.74
C ALA A 18 -9.65 8.77 -28.31
N GLY A 19 -9.76 8.87 -29.63
CA GLY A 19 -11.05 8.83 -30.33
C GLY A 19 -11.34 9.97 -31.31
N ALA A 20 -10.66 9.98 -32.45
CA ALA A 20 -11.26 10.38 -33.73
C ALA A 20 -10.43 9.75 -34.87
N ALA A 21 -11.08 9.02 -35.76
CA ALA A 21 -10.46 8.32 -36.89
C ALA A 21 -9.71 9.30 -37.82
N VAL A 22 -8.38 9.21 -37.88
CA VAL A 22 -7.53 9.80 -38.95
C VAL A 22 -6.30 8.90 -39.13
N GLY A 23 -5.91 8.71 -40.39
CA GLY A 23 -4.86 7.80 -40.86
C GLY A 23 -3.52 7.88 -40.12
N ALA A 24 -2.84 6.74 -40.15
CA ALA A 24 -1.56 6.48 -39.50
C ALA A 24 -0.49 7.52 -39.84
N VAL A 25 -0.06 8.28 -38.82
CA VAL A 25 1.30 8.79 -38.72
C VAL A 25 1.84 8.29 -37.38
N ALA A 26 2.49 7.13 -37.41
CA ALA A 26 3.22 6.60 -36.27
C ALA A 26 4.44 7.49 -36.02
N ALA A 27 4.34 8.44 -35.08
CA ALA A 27 5.51 9.07 -34.51
C ALA A 27 6.26 7.98 -33.71
N ALA A 28 7.48 7.66 -34.12
CA ALA A 28 8.31 6.67 -33.46
C ALA A 28 8.53 7.09 -32.00
N LEU A 29 8.12 6.22 -31.06
CA LEU A 29 8.49 6.35 -29.65
C LEU A 29 10.02 6.25 -29.51
N PRO A 30 10.64 6.96 -28.55
CA PRO A 30 12.06 6.82 -28.29
C PRO A 30 12.43 5.36 -27.98
N ALA A 31 13.57 4.91 -28.49
CA ALA A 31 14.10 3.59 -28.24
C ALA A 31 14.21 3.35 -26.72
N GLY A 32 13.49 2.34 -26.22
CA GLY A 32 13.44 1.98 -24.79
C GLY A 32 12.05 2.09 -24.15
N VAL A 33 11.10 2.80 -24.76
CA VAL A 33 9.69 2.77 -24.31
C VAL A 33 9.02 1.56 -24.94
N ARG A 34 8.85 0.47 -24.18
CA ARG A 34 7.89 -0.57 -24.55
C ARG A 34 6.51 0.10 -24.51
N ALA A 35 5.88 0.25 -25.68
CA ALA A 35 4.43 0.29 -25.69
C ALA A 35 3.98 -0.98 -24.96
N LEU A 36 3.13 -0.85 -23.94
CA LEU A 36 2.37 -2.00 -23.47
C LEU A 36 1.73 -2.59 -24.73
N ASP A 37 2.10 -3.82 -25.09
CA ASP A 37 1.43 -4.54 -26.15
C ASP A 37 -0.05 -4.44 -25.82
N GLN A 38 -0.79 -3.70 -26.65
CA GLN A 38 -2.25 -3.69 -26.59
C GLN A 38 -2.70 -5.07 -27.04
N ALA A 39 -2.57 -6.06 -26.15
CA ALA A 39 -3.31 -7.29 -26.26
C ALA A 39 -4.77 -6.90 -26.51
N ALA A 40 -5.42 -7.57 -27.46
CA ALA A 40 -6.81 -7.33 -27.81
C ALA A 40 -7.61 -7.19 -26.51
N ALA A 41 -8.23 -6.01 -26.31
CA ALA A 41 -8.93 -5.71 -25.08
C ALA A 41 -9.88 -6.88 -24.79
N PRO A 42 -9.76 -7.55 -23.63
CA PRO A 42 -10.66 -8.63 -23.30
C PRO A 42 -12.10 -8.12 -23.40
N GLU A 43 -13.08 -9.02 -23.57
CA GLU A 43 -14.52 -8.72 -23.64
C GLU A 43 -15.08 -8.15 -22.31
N ALA A 44 -14.35 -7.27 -21.65
CA ALA A 44 -14.78 -6.51 -20.51
C ALA A 44 -15.95 -5.62 -20.97
N ARG A 45 -17.11 -5.85 -20.37
CA ARG A 45 -18.20 -4.87 -20.41
C ARG A 45 -17.74 -3.66 -19.61
N PHE A 46 -17.34 -2.61 -20.32
CA PHE A 46 -17.05 -1.31 -19.72
C PHE A 46 -18.37 -0.60 -19.38
N ASP A 47 -18.39 0.09 -18.25
CA ASP A 47 -19.49 0.98 -17.91
C ASP A 47 -19.48 2.19 -18.88
N ALA A 48 -20.59 2.94 -18.92
CA ALA A 48 -20.58 4.24 -19.59
C ALA A 48 -19.51 5.14 -18.94
N VAL A 49 -18.86 5.99 -19.74
CA VAL A 49 -17.86 6.94 -19.25
C VAL A 49 -18.47 7.84 -18.19
N ASP A 50 -17.92 7.79 -16.97
CA ASP A 50 -18.27 8.65 -15.85
C ASP A 50 -17.05 9.46 -15.43
N THR A 51 -17.06 10.75 -15.79
CA THR A 51 -15.98 11.69 -15.46
C THR A 51 -16.09 12.27 -14.06
N THR A 52 -17.13 11.92 -13.29
CA THR A 52 -17.31 12.38 -11.92
C THR A 52 -16.59 11.49 -10.90
N ILE A 53 -16.24 10.26 -11.28
CA ILE A 53 -15.50 9.31 -10.43
C ILE A 53 -14.03 9.76 -10.33
N ASP A 54 -13.55 9.93 -9.10
CA ASP A 54 -12.17 10.29 -8.77
C ASP A 54 -11.40 9.16 -8.06
N THR A 55 -12.12 8.12 -7.61
CA THR A 55 -11.59 7.03 -6.79
C THR A 55 -12.15 5.68 -7.26
N VAL A 56 -11.29 4.67 -7.35
CA VAL A 56 -11.69 3.29 -7.63
C VAL A 56 -11.35 2.40 -6.45
N ILE A 57 -12.28 1.56 -6.03
CA ILE A 57 -12.12 0.64 -4.90
C ILE A 57 -12.08 -0.80 -5.44
N LEU A 58 -10.94 -1.47 -5.29
CA LEU A 58 -10.73 -2.85 -5.72
C LEU A 58 -11.19 -3.82 -4.64
N ILE A 59 -12.09 -4.74 -4.99
CA ILE A 59 -12.72 -5.66 -4.03
C ILE A 59 -12.69 -7.10 -4.54
N ASN A 60 -12.63 -8.05 -3.60
CA ASN A 60 -12.81 -9.48 -3.87
C ASN A 60 -13.40 -10.20 -2.65
N TYR A 61 -14.69 -9.95 -2.38
CA TYR A 61 -15.38 -10.51 -1.21
C TYR A 61 -15.46 -12.04 -1.22
N GLU A 62 -15.53 -12.67 -2.39
CA GLU A 62 -15.52 -14.13 -2.49
C GLU A 62 -14.18 -14.71 -2.03
N ARG A 63 -13.06 -14.07 -2.41
CA ARG A 63 -11.75 -14.47 -1.89
C ARG A 63 -11.66 -14.27 -0.38
N MET A 64 -12.16 -13.16 0.16
CA MET A 64 -12.19 -12.91 1.61
C MET A 64 -12.88 -14.05 2.37
N LYS A 65 -14.06 -14.47 1.91
CA LYS A 65 -14.77 -15.61 2.51
C LYS A 65 -13.96 -16.90 2.39
N SER A 66 -13.34 -17.14 1.23
CA SER A 66 -12.58 -18.38 0.99
C SER A 66 -11.29 -18.52 1.82
N VAL A 67 -10.69 -17.41 2.27
CA VAL A 67 -9.52 -17.44 3.17
C VAL A 67 -9.91 -17.45 4.65
N GLY A 68 -11.21 -17.61 4.96
CA GLY A 68 -11.69 -17.86 6.31
C GLY A 68 -12.23 -16.64 7.06
N TYR A 69 -12.37 -15.48 6.42
CA TYR A 69 -13.09 -14.37 7.06
C TYR A 69 -14.57 -14.71 7.24
N SER A 70 -15.16 -14.24 8.35
CA SER A 70 -16.57 -14.44 8.67
C SER A 70 -17.50 -13.89 7.57
N ASN A 71 -18.46 -14.70 7.11
CA ASN A 71 -19.45 -14.29 6.11
C ASN A 71 -20.23 -13.03 6.55
N SER A 72 -20.62 -12.94 7.82
CA SER A 72 -21.36 -11.78 8.33
C SER A 72 -20.53 -10.50 8.28
N ASP A 73 -19.24 -10.60 8.60
CA ASP A 73 -18.34 -9.44 8.61
C ASP A 73 -18.03 -8.98 7.19
N VAL A 74 -17.81 -9.93 6.26
CA VAL A 74 -17.63 -9.62 4.84
C VAL A 74 -18.89 -8.96 4.26
N SER A 75 -20.09 -9.47 4.54
CA SER A 75 -21.35 -8.85 4.09
C SER A 75 -21.61 -7.48 4.71
N ALA A 76 -21.21 -7.27 5.97
CA ALA A 76 -21.30 -5.97 6.63
C ALA A 76 -20.34 -4.95 5.99
N LEU A 77 -19.12 -5.37 5.65
CA LEU A 77 -18.16 -4.56 4.91
C LEU A 77 -18.68 -4.22 3.50
N GLU A 78 -19.21 -5.20 2.77
CA GLU A 78 -19.81 -4.99 1.44
C GLU A 78 -20.90 -3.93 1.47
N THR A 79 -21.87 -4.09 2.38
CA THR A 79 -22.95 -3.10 2.59
C THR A 79 -22.38 -1.71 2.90
N ARG A 80 -21.30 -1.66 3.68
CA ARG A 80 -20.69 -0.39 4.05
C ARG A 80 -19.97 0.29 2.89
N ILE A 81 -19.23 -0.45 2.07
CA ILE A 81 -18.58 0.07 0.85
C ILE A 81 -19.64 0.54 -0.15
N THR A 82 -20.74 -0.18 -0.33
CA THR A 82 -21.87 0.28 -1.17
C THR A 82 -22.44 1.59 -0.66
N SER A 83 -22.61 1.73 0.67
CA SER A 83 -23.08 2.99 1.28
C SER A 83 -22.08 4.13 1.07
N LEU A 84 -20.78 3.86 1.21
CA LEU A 84 -19.70 4.82 1.01
C LEU A 84 -19.73 5.43 -0.40
N ILE A 85 -19.90 4.57 -1.41
CA ILE A 85 -20.01 4.97 -2.82
C ILE A 85 -21.27 5.81 -3.08
N GLY A 86 -22.36 5.53 -2.37
CA GLY A 86 -23.60 6.29 -2.46
C GLY A 86 -23.54 7.70 -1.86
N PHE A 87 -22.51 8.02 -1.05
CA PHE A 87 -22.43 9.33 -0.42
C PHE A 87 -22.14 10.47 -1.40
N GLY A 88 -22.66 11.65 -1.06
CA GLY A 88 -22.30 12.91 -1.70
C GLY A 88 -20.84 13.28 -1.42
N TYR A 89 -20.23 14.06 -2.32
CA TYR A 89 -18.87 14.56 -2.14
C TYR A 89 -18.72 15.37 -0.84
N SER A 90 -19.76 16.09 -0.42
CA SER A 90 -19.81 16.82 0.86
C SER A 90 -19.66 15.93 2.11
N THR A 91 -19.92 14.62 1.98
CA THR A 91 -19.84 13.65 3.07
C THR A 91 -18.58 12.80 2.98
N ALA A 92 -18.23 12.30 1.80
CA ALA A 92 -17.11 11.39 1.64
C ALA A 92 -15.83 12.07 1.13
N GLN A 93 -15.87 13.31 0.63
CA GLN A 93 -14.73 13.96 -0.07
C GLN A 93 -14.14 13.15 -1.23
N MET A 94 -14.95 12.24 -1.78
CA MET A 94 -14.62 11.45 -2.96
C MET A 94 -15.89 11.05 -3.71
N LYS A 95 -15.70 10.66 -4.97
CA LYS A 95 -16.71 9.96 -5.78
C LYS A 95 -16.10 8.65 -6.25
N ALA A 96 -16.61 7.57 -5.69
CA ALA A 96 -16.00 6.26 -5.80
C ALA A 96 -16.81 5.30 -6.66
N LYS A 97 -16.13 4.30 -7.22
CA LYS A 97 -16.75 3.12 -7.85
C LYS A 97 -15.97 1.87 -7.48
N THR A 98 -16.66 0.74 -7.31
CA THR A 98 -15.99 -0.55 -7.11
C THR A 98 -15.63 -1.24 -8.41
N ILE A 99 -14.47 -1.90 -8.44
CA ILE A 99 -14.12 -2.91 -9.43
C ILE A 99 -13.98 -4.26 -8.71
N ASN A 100 -14.73 -5.26 -9.16
CA ASN A 100 -14.67 -6.61 -8.62
C ASN A 100 -13.57 -7.41 -9.33
N LEU A 101 -12.59 -7.91 -8.56
CA LEU A 101 -11.46 -8.69 -9.06
C LEU A 101 -11.71 -10.20 -9.06
N ASN A 102 -12.92 -10.66 -8.70
CA ASN A 102 -13.27 -12.08 -8.76
C ASN A 102 -13.50 -12.53 -10.21
N GLY A 103 -12.41 -12.87 -10.92
CA GLY A 103 -12.43 -13.40 -12.27
C GLY A 103 -13.25 -12.59 -13.30
N PRO A 104 -13.14 -11.24 -13.38
CA PRO A 104 -13.95 -10.42 -14.28
C PRO A 104 -13.77 -10.74 -15.78
N THR A 105 -12.66 -11.39 -16.13
CA THR A 105 -12.39 -11.92 -17.48
C THR A 105 -11.73 -13.29 -17.37
N THR A 106 -11.75 -14.07 -18.45
CA THR A 106 -11.06 -15.38 -18.51
C THR A 106 -9.56 -15.26 -18.21
N THR A 107 -8.89 -14.24 -18.74
CA THR A 107 -7.46 -14.00 -18.49
C THR A 107 -7.19 -13.74 -17.01
N VAL A 108 -7.98 -12.84 -16.41
CA VAL A 108 -7.87 -12.50 -14.99
C VAL A 108 -8.13 -13.74 -14.13
N LYS A 109 -9.20 -14.48 -14.43
CA LYS A 109 -9.58 -15.69 -13.71
C LYS A 109 -8.49 -16.76 -13.77
N ASN A 110 -7.91 -17.03 -14.94
CA ASN A 110 -6.87 -18.05 -15.09
C ASN A 110 -5.61 -17.70 -14.31
N ALA A 111 -5.19 -16.42 -14.32
CA ALA A 111 -4.03 -15.97 -13.55
C ALA A 111 -4.30 -16.05 -12.03
N GLN A 112 -5.50 -15.64 -11.61
CA GLN A 112 -5.96 -15.73 -10.23
C GLN A 112 -6.00 -17.17 -9.71
N ASP A 113 -6.62 -18.10 -10.46
CA ASP A 113 -6.70 -19.51 -10.09
C ASP A 113 -5.30 -20.14 -9.96
N ALA A 114 -4.39 -19.81 -10.88
CA ALA A 114 -3.00 -20.29 -10.82
C ALA A 114 -2.24 -19.75 -9.61
N TRP A 115 -2.46 -18.49 -9.23
CA TRP A 115 -1.90 -17.90 -8.03
C TRP A 115 -2.48 -18.52 -6.76
N TYR A 116 -3.79 -18.74 -6.67
CA TYR A 116 -4.42 -19.39 -5.51
C TYR A 116 -3.89 -20.80 -5.24
N LEU A 117 -3.53 -21.54 -6.29
CA LEU A 117 -2.92 -22.87 -6.16
C LEU A 117 -1.45 -22.82 -5.73
N GLN A 118 -0.75 -21.71 -5.98
CA GLN A 118 0.70 -21.60 -5.82
C GLN A 118 1.11 -20.19 -5.36
N MET A 119 0.57 -19.74 -4.22
CA MET A 119 0.81 -18.38 -3.74
C MET A 119 2.29 -18.09 -3.47
N GLY A 120 3.05 -19.10 -3.05
CA GLY A 120 4.51 -19.01 -2.86
C GLY A 120 5.32 -18.86 -4.15
N ASN A 121 4.71 -19.03 -5.33
CA ASN A 121 5.42 -18.99 -6.60
C ASN A 121 5.44 -17.57 -7.17
N LYS A 122 6.62 -16.95 -7.18
CA LYS A 122 6.85 -15.60 -7.74
C LYS A 122 6.24 -15.40 -9.14
N SER A 123 6.44 -16.37 -10.04
CA SER A 123 5.95 -16.24 -11.42
C SER A 123 4.42 -16.23 -11.47
N LYS A 124 3.75 -17.07 -10.67
CA LYS A 124 2.27 -17.09 -10.59
C LYS A 124 1.73 -15.84 -9.89
N ASN A 125 2.35 -15.43 -8.79
CA ASN A 125 2.00 -14.19 -8.09
C ASN A 125 2.08 -12.97 -9.03
N ASN A 126 3.23 -12.77 -9.66
CA ASN A 126 3.44 -11.61 -10.53
C ASN A 126 2.57 -11.68 -11.79
N ALA A 127 2.27 -12.87 -12.33
CA ALA A 127 1.30 -13.01 -13.41
C ALA A 127 -0.13 -12.59 -13.00
N ALA A 128 -0.55 -12.92 -11.78
CA ALA A 128 -1.85 -12.47 -11.26
C ALA A 128 -1.90 -10.95 -11.07
N VAL A 129 -0.84 -10.36 -10.51
CA VAL A 129 -0.73 -8.89 -10.38
C VAL A 129 -0.81 -8.22 -11.75
N THR A 130 -0.04 -8.67 -12.74
CA THR A 130 -0.10 -8.12 -14.11
C THR A 130 -1.52 -8.19 -14.67
N ALA A 131 -2.19 -9.35 -14.57
CA ALA A 131 -3.53 -9.50 -15.09
C ALA A 131 -4.55 -8.57 -14.39
N PHE A 132 -4.43 -8.37 -13.08
CA PHE A 132 -5.28 -7.46 -12.32
C PHE A 132 -5.01 -6.00 -12.70
N VAL A 133 -3.75 -5.59 -12.75
CA VAL A 133 -3.34 -4.23 -13.10
C VAL A 133 -3.79 -3.86 -14.51
N ASP A 134 -3.53 -4.72 -15.50
CA ASP A 134 -3.95 -4.51 -16.89
C ASP A 134 -5.47 -4.33 -16.99
N TYR A 135 -6.23 -5.18 -16.29
CA TYR A 135 -7.69 -5.07 -16.24
C TYR A 135 -8.17 -3.77 -15.58
N VAL A 136 -7.63 -3.45 -14.39
CA VAL A 136 -8.01 -2.25 -13.62
C VAL A 136 -7.69 -0.99 -14.40
N HIS A 137 -6.49 -0.89 -14.98
CA HIS A 137 -6.09 0.28 -15.77
C HIS A 137 -6.92 0.41 -17.05
N ALA A 138 -7.26 -0.70 -17.72
CA ALA A 138 -8.17 -0.67 -18.86
C ALA A 138 -9.57 -0.15 -18.48
N VAL A 139 -10.13 -0.61 -17.35
CA VAL A 139 -11.42 -0.13 -16.85
C VAL A 139 -11.36 1.35 -16.48
N ILE A 140 -10.31 1.80 -15.77
CA ILE A 140 -10.13 3.22 -15.41
C ILE A 140 -10.04 4.08 -16.67
N ALA A 141 -9.19 3.71 -17.63
CA ALA A 141 -9.01 4.46 -18.85
C ALA A 141 -10.30 4.55 -19.69
N ALA A 142 -11.07 3.46 -19.77
CA ALA A 142 -12.28 3.39 -20.56
C ALA A 142 -13.50 4.02 -19.89
N SER A 143 -13.67 3.85 -18.57
CA SER A 143 -14.91 4.20 -17.84
C SER A 143 -14.74 5.36 -16.87
N TYR A 144 -13.56 5.55 -16.27
CA TYR A 144 -13.33 6.50 -15.17
C TYR A 144 -12.09 7.37 -15.39
N PRO A 145 -12.00 8.14 -16.49
CA PRO A 145 -10.76 8.81 -16.91
C PRO A 145 -10.26 9.91 -15.96
N ASN A 146 -11.10 10.33 -14.99
CA ASN A 146 -10.73 11.28 -13.96
C ASN A 146 -10.33 10.63 -12.62
N ALA A 147 -10.42 9.30 -12.51
CA ALA A 147 -9.93 8.59 -11.35
C ALA A 147 -8.42 8.80 -11.20
N TRP A 148 -7.99 9.13 -9.99
CA TRP A 148 -6.58 9.30 -9.65
C TRP A 148 -6.22 8.62 -8.33
N ARG A 149 -7.21 8.02 -7.66
CA ARG A 149 -7.03 7.23 -6.44
C ARG A 149 -7.46 5.79 -6.66
N ILE A 150 -6.69 4.85 -6.16
CA ILE A 150 -7.04 3.42 -6.11
C ILE A 150 -6.95 2.98 -4.64
N ILE A 151 -8.04 2.39 -4.14
CA ILE A 151 -8.09 1.79 -2.80
C ILE A 151 -8.21 0.29 -2.98
N ILE A 152 -7.27 -0.47 -2.45
CA ILE A 152 -7.29 -1.93 -2.47
C ILE A 152 -7.88 -2.43 -1.14
N VAL A 153 -8.87 -3.32 -1.20
CA VAL A 153 -9.52 -3.86 0.00
C VAL A 153 -9.09 -5.32 0.21
N GLY A 154 -8.35 -5.55 1.29
CA GLY A 154 -7.83 -6.86 1.73
C GLY A 154 -6.31 -6.95 1.71
N THR A 155 -5.79 -7.99 2.37
CA THR A 155 -4.36 -8.36 2.41
C THR A 155 -3.85 -8.88 1.06
N HIS A 156 -2.57 -9.26 1.01
CA HIS A 156 -1.98 -9.96 -0.13
C HIS A 156 -2.81 -11.18 -0.55
N GLU A 157 -3.37 -11.94 0.40
CA GLU A 157 -4.14 -13.17 0.13
C GLU A 157 -5.46 -12.90 -0.60
N ILE A 158 -5.94 -11.65 -0.58
CA ILE A 158 -7.16 -11.19 -1.25
C ILE A 158 -6.83 -10.60 -2.63
N THR A 159 -5.89 -9.66 -2.66
CA THR A 159 -5.41 -8.98 -3.86
C THR A 159 -3.88 -8.96 -3.83
N PRO A 160 -3.19 -9.65 -4.77
CA PRO A 160 -1.76 -9.86 -4.68
C PRO A 160 -1.01 -8.54 -4.83
N MET A 161 0.09 -8.45 -4.08
CA MET A 161 1.12 -7.43 -4.26
C MET A 161 2.21 -7.98 -5.19
N TRP A 162 2.89 -7.09 -5.91
CA TRP A 162 4.02 -7.49 -6.76
C TRP A 162 5.21 -7.92 -5.89
N ALA A 163 5.78 -9.09 -6.18
CA ALA A 163 7.04 -9.53 -5.60
C ALA A 163 8.19 -8.92 -6.42
N ARG A 164 8.68 -7.76 -5.99
CA ARG A 164 9.80 -7.04 -6.61
C ARG A 164 11.11 -7.60 -6.06
N GLY A 165 12.06 -7.87 -6.94
CA GLY A 165 13.41 -8.28 -6.51
C GLY A 165 14.11 -7.13 -5.81
N GLU A 166 14.96 -7.46 -4.83
CA GLU A 166 15.75 -6.48 -4.10
C GLU A 166 16.68 -5.68 -5.04
N ASP A 167 16.73 -4.35 -4.85
CA ASP A 167 17.59 -3.45 -5.64
C ASP A 167 19.07 -3.53 -5.21
N GLN A 168 19.34 -3.94 -3.98
CA GLN A 168 20.67 -3.89 -3.38
C GLN A 168 21.19 -5.29 -3.06
N TYR A 169 22.48 -5.50 -3.37
CA TYR A 169 23.15 -6.80 -3.30
C TYR A 169 23.98 -6.96 -2.01
N TRP A 170 23.51 -6.44 -0.87
CA TRP A 170 24.21 -6.69 0.40
C TRP A 170 23.73 -8.02 0.99
N PRO A 171 24.53 -9.10 0.97
CA PRO A 171 24.03 -10.45 1.29
C PRO A 171 23.44 -10.56 2.69
N ASP A 172 24.06 -9.89 3.66
CA ASP A 172 23.66 -9.92 5.08
C ASP A 172 22.42 -9.07 5.40
N ALA A 173 22.02 -8.15 4.51
CA ALA A 173 20.86 -7.28 4.68
C ALA A 173 19.71 -7.63 3.71
N SER A 174 19.85 -8.74 2.99
CA SER A 174 18.89 -9.15 1.98
C SER A 174 17.55 -9.62 2.54
N GLU A 175 16.49 -9.48 1.77
CA GLU A 175 15.15 -9.99 2.11
C GLU A 175 15.17 -11.49 2.38
N LYS A 176 15.99 -12.22 1.62
CA LYS A 176 16.25 -13.64 1.82
C LYS A 176 16.84 -13.94 3.21
N THR A 177 17.85 -13.20 3.64
CA THR A 177 18.47 -13.40 4.96
C THR A 177 17.49 -13.07 6.09
N TRP A 178 16.66 -12.03 5.91
CA TRP A 178 15.60 -11.68 6.86
C TRP A 178 14.51 -12.77 6.96
N ALA A 179 14.13 -13.36 5.82
CA ALA A 179 13.07 -14.34 5.76
C ALA A 179 13.51 -15.75 6.24
N ALA A 180 14.80 -16.10 6.14
CA ALA A 180 15.38 -17.42 6.48
C ALA A 180 15.06 -17.97 7.89
N GLY A 181 14.59 -17.13 8.81
CA GLY A 181 14.16 -17.51 10.17
C GLY A 181 12.64 -17.52 10.40
N LYS A 182 11.82 -17.35 9.35
CA LYS A 182 10.36 -17.29 9.45
C LYS A 182 9.74 -18.68 9.27
N ALA A 183 8.49 -18.83 9.69
CA ALA A 183 7.74 -20.07 9.51
C ALA A 183 7.58 -20.38 8.01
N ALA A 184 7.75 -21.64 7.62
CA ALA A 184 7.57 -22.06 6.24
C ALA A 184 6.12 -21.79 5.77
N GLY A 185 5.97 -21.32 4.53
CA GLY A 185 4.68 -20.98 3.95
C GLY A 185 4.83 -20.06 2.74
N TRP A 186 3.71 -19.74 2.09
CA TRP A 186 3.71 -18.95 0.86
C TRP A 186 4.44 -17.61 1.00
N PHE A 187 4.32 -16.97 2.17
CA PHE A 187 4.94 -15.67 2.44
C PHE A 187 6.47 -15.79 2.40
N THR A 188 7.01 -16.72 3.17
CA THR A 188 8.43 -17.04 3.25
C THR A 188 8.96 -17.51 1.89
N ASP A 189 8.21 -18.37 1.19
CA ASP A 189 8.57 -18.82 -0.16
C ASP A 189 8.72 -17.63 -1.11
N LEU A 190 7.77 -16.68 -1.11
CA LEU A 190 7.85 -15.49 -1.96
C LEU A 190 8.99 -14.56 -1.57
N MET A 191 9.24 -14.33 -0.28
CA MET A 191 10.29 -13.42 0.19
C MET A 191 11.69 -14.01 -0.01
N GLU A 192 11.86 -15.33 0.15
CA GLU A 192 13.15 -16.04 0.06
C GLU A 192 13.52 -16.53 -1.34
N THR A 193 12.55 -16.61 -2.28
CA THR A 193 12.67 -17.41 -3.50
C THR A 193 14.03 -17.24 -4.18
N THR A 194 14.73 -18.37 -4.29
CA THR A 194 16.10 -18.48 -4.84
C THR A 194 16.17 -18.58 -6.35
N ASN A 195 15.04 -18.48 -7.06
CA ASN A 195 14.96 -18.57 -8.52
C ASN A 195 15.48 -17.28 -9.18
N GLY A 196 16.79 -17.09 -9.16
CA GLY A 196 17.51 -16.10 -9.96
C GLY A 196 17.73 -14.73 -9.32
N ASP A 197 17.08 -14.43 -8.20
CA ASP A 197 17.22 -13.15 -7.48
C ASP A 197 17.98 -13.39 -6.17
N GLY A 198 19.27 -13.07 -6.14
CA GLY A 198 20.17 -13.41 -5.03
C GLY A 198 19.77 -12.84 -3.66
N GLY A 199 18.94 -11.78 -3.64
CA GLY A 199 18.51 -11.06 -2.44
C GLY A 199 17.10 -11.37 -1.94
N GLY A 200 16.28 -12.13 -2.68
CA GLY A 200 14.87 -12.31 -2.35
C GLY A 200 13.96 -11.20 -2.88
N HIS A 201 12.77 -11.05 -2.30
CA HIS A 201 11.72 -10.15 -2.80
C HIS A 201 11.08 -9.33 -1.67
N TRP A 202 10.63 -8.12 -2.00
CA TRP A 202 9.68 -7.36 -1.18
C TRP A 202 8.34 -7.17 -1.90
N PHE A 203 7.28 -6.96 -1.13
CA PHE A 203 5.95 -6.74 -1.66
C PHE A 203 5.63 -5.27 -1.88
N THR A 204 5.01 -4.97 -3.02
CA THR A 204 4.63 -3.61 -3.36
C THR A 204 3.34 -3.54 -4.16
N ASP A 205 2.51 -2.53 -3.86
CA ASP A 205 1.32 -2.15 -4.64
C ASP A 205 1.63 -1.18 -5.78
N GLU A 206 2.91 -0.86 -5.96
CA GLU A 206 3.37 0.12 -6.94
C GLU A 206 2.93 -0.22 -8.38
N MET A 207 2.77 -1.50 -8.73
CA MET A 207 2.23 -1.87 -10.05
C MET A 207 0.79 -1.37 -10.29
N TYR A 208 -0.02 -1.21 -9.24
CA TYR A 208 -1.35 -0.59 -9.37
C TYR A 208 -1.25 0.93 -9.58
N ALA A 209 -0.17 1.56 -9.10
CA ALA A 209 0.02 3.00 -9.14
C ALA A 209 0.54 3.52 -10.48
N ASN A 210 1.26 2.68 -11.23
CA ASN A 210 2.06 3.11 -12.39
C ASN A 210 1.47 2.66 -13.72
N LEU A 211 1.13 3.62 -14.56
CA LEU A 211 0.75 3.43 -15.96
C LEU A 211 1.95 3.20 -16.86
N GLN A 212 3.12 3.74 -16.47
CA GLN A 212 4.34 3.65 -17.26
C GLN A 212 5.51 3.29 -16.35
N SER A 213 6.27 2.29 -16.78
CA SER A 213 7.54 1.96 -16.15
C SER A 213 8.68 2.49 -16.99
N TYR A 214 9.57 3.30 -16.42
CA TYR A 214 10.78 3.74 -17.10
C TYR A 214 11.96 2.86 -16.72
N ASN A 215 12.56 2.16 -17.68
CA ASN A 215 13.84 1.48 -17.45
C ASN A 215 14.97 2.51 -17.60
N ASP A 216 15.65 2.85 -16.51
CA ASP A 216 16.76 3.81 -16.52
C ASP A 216 18.12 3.16 -16.79
N GLY A 217 18.15 1.84 -16.99
CA GLY A 217 19.34 1.07 -17.33
C GLY A 217 20.28 0.78 -16.15
N GLN A 218 19.87 1.05 -14.90
CA GLN A 218 20.74 0.89 -13.72
C GLN A 218 20.62 -0.46 -12.97
N GLY A 219 19.90 -1.45 -13.51
CA GLY A 219 19.81 -2.77 -12.87
C GLY A 219 18.78 -3.69 -13.51
N THR A 220 18.76 -4.97 -13.11
CA THR A 220 17.83 -5.99 -13.62
C THR A 220 16.39 -5.84 -13.10
N GLY A 221 16.13 -4.87 -12.22
CA GLY A 221 14.80 -4.54 -11.67
C GLY A 221 14.44 -3.05 -11.76
N ASP A 222 15.29 -2.23 -12.39
CA ASP A 222 15.20 -0.78 -12.36
C ASP A 222 14.12 -0.27 -13.32
N ARG A 223 12.88 -0.37 -12.86
CA ARG A 223 11.79 0.44 -13.35
C ARG A 223 11.63 1.58 -12.36
N ARG A 224 12.00 2.81 -12.76
CA ARG A 224 11.51 3.99 -12.04
C ARG A 224 10.01 4.05 -12.26
N LEU A 225 9.31 4.03 -11.15
CA LEU A 225 7.88 3.96 -11.04
C LEU A 225 7.48 5.29 -10.40
N ILE A 226 7.04 6.23 -11.24
CA ILE A 226 6.50 7.51 -10.80
C ILE A 226 4.99 7.33 -10.74
N PRO A 227 4.40 7.18 -9.54
CA PRO A 227 2.99 6.80 -9.44
C PRO A 227 2.09 7.85 -10.09
N GLU A 228 1.29 7.43 -11.07
CA GLU A 228 0.22 8.25 -11.64
C GLU A 228 -1.07 8.19 -10.83
N TYR A 229 -1.26 7.12 -10.05
CA TYR A 229 -2.35 6.96 -9.09
C TYR A 229 -1.85 7.02 -7.65
N ALA A 230 -2.62 7.67 -6.78
CA ALA A 230 -2.48 7.52 -5.35
C ALA A 230 -3.09 6.16 -4.95
N VAL A 231 -2.25 5.22 -4.53
CA VAL A 231 -2.69 3.88 -4.11
C VAL A 231 -2.62 3.75 -2.60
N GLY A 232 -3.68 3.21 -2.00
CA GLY A 232 -3.70 2.79 -0.60
C GLY A 232 -4.37 1.44 -0.45
N ARG A 233 -4.04 0.71 0.61
CA ARG A 233 -4.62 -0.61 0.90
C ARG A 233 -5.21 -0.63 2.30
N LEU A 234 -6.37 -1.27 2.43
CA LEU A 234 -7.03 -1.58 3.69
C LEU A 234 -6.77 -3.05 3.99
N VAL A 235 -5.96 -3.35 5.01
CA VAL A 235 -5.34 -4.68 5.23
C VAL A 235 -5.92 -5.43 6.43
N GLU A 236 -6.76 -4.76 7.21
CA GLU A 236 -7.32 -5.29 8.44
C GLU A 236 -8.44 -6.32 8.19
N THR A 237 -8.98 -6.92 9.26
CA THR A 237 -10.18 -7.77 9.14
C THR A 237 -11.36 -6.98 8.57
N PRO A 238 -12.36 -7.64 7.94
CA PRO A 238 -13.51 -6.93 7.39
C PRO A 238 -14.24 -6.02 8.39
N ALA A 239 -14.35 -6.45 9.66
CA ALA A 239 -14.94 -5.64 10.73
C ALA A 239 -14.10 -4.39 11.06
N GLN A 240 -12.77 -4.51 11.09
CA GLN A 240 -11.87 -3.38 11.31
C GLN A 240 -11.86 -2.41 10.11
N ILE A 241 -11.81 -2.92 8.88
CA ILE A 241 -11.93 -2.08 7.67
C ILE A 241 -13.25 -1.30 7.68
N LYS A 242 -14.36 -1.96 8.04
CA LYS A 242 -15.65 -1.28 8.20
C LYS A 242 -15.56 -0.14 9.22
N ALA A 243 -14.94 -0.38 10.38
CA ALA A 243 -14.76 0.64 11.41
C ALA A 243 -13.89 1.82 10.93
N LEU A 244 -12.85 1.56 10.12
CA LEU A 244 -12.04 2.60 9.48
C LEU A 244 -12.87 3.45 8.50
N ILE A 245 -13.74 2.82 7.71
CA ILE A 245 -14.67 3.54 6.82
C ILE A 245 -15.67 4.37 7.64
N ASP A 246 -16.18 3.85 8.75
CA ASP A 246 -17.06 4.58 9.67
C ASP A 246 -16.37 5.83 10.21
N GLU A 247 -15.11 5.72 10.62
CA GLU A 247 -14.31 6.85 11.10
C GLU A 247 -14.04 7.88 9.99
N TYR A 248 -13.68 7.43 8.79
CA TYR A 248 -13.47 8.30 7.63
C TYR A 248 -14.70 9.14 7.30
N VAL A 249 -15.88 8.50 7.25
CA VAL A 249 -17.15 9.18 6.96
C VAL A 249 -17.55 10.10 8.11
N ARG A 250 -17.34 9.69 9.37
CA ARG A 250 -17.60 10.54 10.54
C ARG A 250 -16.76 11.81 10.50
N ARG A 251 -15.49 11.72 10.06
CA ARG A 251 -14.59 12.86 9.84
C ARG A 251 -14.85 13.60 8.54
N ARG A 252 -15.86 13.19 7.76
CA ARG A 252 -16.19 13.74 6.44
C ARG A 252 -14.98 13.75 5.49
N GLY A 253 -14.15 12.71 5.53
CA GLY A 253 -12.92 12.63 4.75
C GLY A 253 -11.90 13.72 5.03
N THR A 254 -12.00 14.42 6.17
CA THR A 254 -11.04 15.46 6.57
C THR A 254 -10.09 14.95 7.63
N PHE A 255 -8.85 15.44 7.56
CA PHE A 255 -7.81 15.21 8.55
C PHE A 255 -7.36 16.58 9.07
N GLN A 256 -7.40 16.75 10.39
CA GLN A 256 -6.94 17.96 11.05
C GLN A 256 -5.82 17.55 12.01
N VAL A 257 -4.70 18.25 11.93
CA VAL A 257 -3.55 18.01 12.78
C VAL A 257 -3.56 19.06 13.88
N THR A 258 -3.90 18.63 15.09
CA THR A 258 -3.88 19.47 16.29
C THR A 258 -2.79 19.04 17.25
N ASN A 259 -2.61 17.73 17.44
CA ASN A 259 -1.59 17.15 18.31
C ASN A 259 -0.64 16.28 17.49
N ARG A 260 0.65 16.39 17.75
CA ARG A 260 1.70 15.71 16.98
C ARG A 260 2.69 15.03 17.91
N LEU A 261 3.14 13.85 17.53
CA LEU A 261 4.14 13.06 18.26
C LEU A 261 5.28 12.70 17.31
N SER A 262 6.51 12.93 17.75
CA SER A 262 7.70 12.40 17.11
C SER A 262 8.42 11.47 18.07
N CYS A 263 8.69 10.25 17.63
CA CYS A 263 9.45 9.25 18.36
C CYS A 263 10.67 8.87 17.55
N GLY A 264 11.81 8.71 18.21
CA GLY A 264 13.02 8.16 17.61
C GLY A 264 13.74 7.30 18.62
N ALA A 265 13.84 5.99 18.35
CA ALA A 265 14.52 5.04 19.21
C ALA A 265 15.96 4.79 18.74
N TYR A 266 16.87 4.55 19.68
CA TYR A 266 18.25 4.15 19.42
C TYR A 266 19.01 5.08 18.46
N ASP A 267 19.57 4.56 17.36
CA ASP A 267 20.30 5.31 16.34
C ASP A 267 19.40 6.10 15.38
N PHE A 268 18.07 6.07 15.57
CA PHE A 268 17.09 6.87 14.84
C PHE A 268 16.66 8.14 15.59
N THR A 269 17.31 8.51 16.69
CA THR A 269 16.97 9.73 17.44
C THR A 269 17.18 11.01 16.63
N ASP A 270 18.14 11.02 15.71
CA ASP A 270 18.38 12.15 14.81
C ASP A 270 17.22 12.33 13.80
N GLY A 271 16.70 11.22 13.26
CA GLY A 271 15.49 11.20 12.43
C GLY A 271 14.26 11.65 13.21
N GLY A 272 14.10 11.19 14.45
CA GLY A 272 13.03 11.63 15.35
C GLY A 272 13.11 13.12 15.66
N ALA A 273 14.31 13.64 15.95
CA ALA A 273 14.54 15.07 16.18
C ALA A 273 14.27 15.91 14.92
N ALA A 274 14.76 15.46 13.75
CA ALA A 274 14.50 16.15 12.49
C ALA A 274 13.01 16.20 12.13
N ALA A 275 12.27 15.13 12.41
CA ALA A 275 10.83 15.11 12.24
C ALA A 275 10.11 16.04 13.23
N ALA A 276 10.54 16.09 14.49
CA ALA A 276 10.02 17.02 15.48
C ALA A 276 10.23 18.48 15.05
N ASP A 277 11.44 18.84 14.62
CA ASP A 277 11.77 20.16 14.09
C ASP A 277 10.90 20.53 12.89
N ALA A 278 10.68 19.59 11.96
CA ALA A 278 9.83 19.79 10.79
C ALA A 278 8.34 19.96 11.15
N MET A 279 7.87 19.31 12.22
CA MET A 279 6.53 19.52 12.76
C MET A 279 6.42 20.88 13.46
N GLY A 280 7.49 21.39 14.06
CA GLY A 280 7.53 22.70 14.70
C GLY A 280 6.88 22.75 16.08
N SER A 281 6.63 23.95 16.60
CA SER A 281 6.24 24.17 18.00
C SER A 281 5.02 23.36 18.44
N GLY A 282 5.10 22.72 19.60
CA GLY A 282 4.00 21.95 20.20
C GLY A 282 3.91 20.49 19.75
N VAL A 283 4.91 19.98 19.03
CA VAL A 283 5.13 18.54 18.90
C VAL A 283 5.54 17.96 20.27
N ASP A 284 5.02 16.77 20.60
CA ASP A 284 5.55 15.93 21.67
C ASP A 284 6.74 15.15 21.11
N ASP A 285 7.94 15.49 21.55
CA ASP A 285 9.21 14.85 21.17
C ASP A 285 9.84 14.13 22.36
N THR A 286 9.07 13.87 23.42
CA THR A 286 9.57 13.25 24.66
C THR A 286 10.00 11.79 24.48
N LEU A 287 9.68 11.18 23.32
CA LEU A 287 10.12 9.84 22.91
C LEU A 287 11.16 9.88 21.79
N VAL A 288 11.75 11.04 21.51
CA VAL A 288 13.04 11.14 20.82
C VAL A 288 14.13 10.84 21.86
N ASP A 289 14.26 9.54 22.16
CA ASP A 289 15.11 9.03 23.22
C ASP A 289 15.79 7.74 22.73
N PRO A 290 17.12 7.58 22.87
CA PRO A 290 17.82 6.36 22.51
C PRO A 290 17.21 5.09 23.11
N SER A 291 16.47 5.19 24.22
CA SER A 291 15.74 4.08 24.81
C SER A 291 14.49 4.55 25.54
N TYR A 292 13.32 4.10 25.10
CA TYR A 292 12.07 4.30 25.83
C TYR A 292 11.27 3.00 25.98
N ALA A 293 10.59 2.86 27.13
CA ALA A 293 9.71 1.73 27.38
C ALA A 293 8.53 1.71 26.38
N SER A 294 8.15 0.54 25.89
CA SER A 294 7.02 0.40 24.95
C SER A 294 5.70 0.95 25.52
N SER A 295 5.50 0.81 26.83
CA SER A 295 4.36 1.37 27.56
C SER A 295 4.27 2.89 27.49
N SER A 296 5.41 3.60 27.37
CA SER A 296 5.43 5.04 27.14
C SER A 296 4.84 5.37 25.78
N LEU A 297 5.19 4.63 24.73
CA LEU A 297 4.61 4.80 23.39
C LEU A 297 3.10 4.53 23.39
N VAL A 298 2.64 3.45 24.02
CA VAL A 298 1.20 3.15 24.18
C VAL A 298 0.47 4.32 24.84
N THR A 299 1.05 4.86 25.93
CA THR A 299 0.49 6.00 26.66
C THR A 299 0.36 7.24 25.75
N ARG A 300 1.38 7.52 24.93
CA ARG A 300 1.34 8.65 23.98
C ARG A 300 0.35 8.43 22.84
N LEU A 301 0.25 7.22 22.29
CA LEU A 301 -0.76 6.89 21.27
C LEU A 301 -2.19 7.06 21.83
N ASN A 302 -2.42 6.64 23.08
CA ASN A 302 -3.70 6.82 23.78
C ASN A 302 -4.01 8.26 24.16
N SER A 303 -3.01 9.14 24.18
CA SER A 303 -3.18 10.58 24.39
C SER A 303 -3.75 11.31 23.17
N LYS A 304 -4.09 10.59 22.09
CA LYS A 304 -4.78 11.07 20.87
C LYS A 304 -3.98 12.13 20.11
N HIS A 305 -2.77 11.77 19.72
CA HIS A 305 -2.03 12.50 18.68
C HIS A 305 -2.69 12.26 17.31
N ASP A 306 -2.82 13.30 16.50
CA ASP A 306 -3.40 13.21 15.16
C ASP A 306 -2.38 12.73 14.13
N LEU A 307 -1.12 13.17 14.29
CA LEU A 307 0.00 12.75 13.46
C LEU A 307 1.11 12.19 14.37
N VAL A 308 1.57 10.99 14.07
CA VAL A 308 2.64 10.30 14.79
C VAL A 308 3.72 9.92 13.81
N TYR A 309 4.96 10.30 14.09
CA TYR A 309 6.14 9.78 13.42
C TYR A 309 6.87 8.80 14.33
N LEU A 310 7.10 7.59 13.85
CA LEU A 310 7.87 6.55 14.54
C LEU A 310 9.15 6.28 13.73
N SER A 311 10.33 6.50 14.31
CA SER A 311 11.60 6.07 13.71
C SER A 311 12.36 5.10 14.62
N GLY A 312 12.85 4.02 14.04
CA GLY A 312 13.52 2.95 14.76
C GLY A 312 13.62 1.66 13.95
N HIS A 313 14.27 0.66 14.51
CA HIS A 313 14.29 -0.68 13.92
C HIS A 313 12.93 -1.35 14.02
N GLY A 314 12.57 -2.11 13.00
CA GLY A 314 11.31 -2.83 12.96
C GLY A 314 11.41 -4.16 12.24
N THR A 315 10.36 -4.96 12.38
CA THR A 315 10.02 -6.08 11.50
C THR A 315 8.50 -6.07 11.31
N HIS A 316 7.98 -6.97 10.46
CA HIS A 316 6.55 -7.14 10.17
C HIS A 316 5.65 -7.25 11.42
N ASN A 317 6.20 -7.66 12.56
CA ASN A 317 5.49 -7.82 13.81
C ASN A 317 6.24 -7.25 15.03
N ARG A 318 7.06 -6.22 14.86
CA ARG A 318 7.74 -5.58 16.00
C ARG A 318 8.28 -4.21 15.63
N PHE A 319 8.26 -3.29 16.58
CA PHE A 319 9.00 -2.04 16.52
C PHE A 319 9.87 -1.88 17.77
N VAL A 320 11.18 -1.70 17.60
CA VAL A 320 12.13 -1.62 18.71
C VAL A 320 12.01 -0.26 19.39
N THR A 321 11.75 -0.26 20.69
CA THR A 321 11.63 0.96 21.51
C THR A 321 12.79 1.08 22.49
N GLU A 322 13.36 -0.04 22.91
CA GLU A 322 14.47 -0.11 23.85
C GLU A 322 15.48 -1.18 23.40
N CYS A 323 16.74 -0.78 23.31
CA CYS A 323 17.86 -1.61 22.85
C CYS A 323 19.07 -1.38 23.77
N ASP A 324 19.80 -2.43 24.12
CA ASP A 324 21.10 -2.28 24.79
C ASP A 324 22.24 -2.06 23.78
N ALA A 325 23.44 -1.77 24.32
CA ALA A 325 24.65 -1.56 23.51
C ALA A 325 25.08 -2.79 22.68
N SER A 326 24.45 -3.96 22.90
CA SER A 326 24.72 -5.21 22.18
C SER A 326 23.66 -5.55 21.14
N TRP A 327 22.79 -4.60 20.78
CA TRP A 327 21.70 -4.78 19.82
C TRP A 327 20.59 -5.74 20.28
N ASN A 328 20.56 -6.07 21.57
CA ASN A 328 19.47 -6.85 22.13
C ASN A 328 18.34 -5.90 22.52
N SER A 329 17.17 -6.13 21.93
CA SER A 329 15.97 -5.40 22.33
C SER A 329 15.54 -5.83 23.73
N ASN A 330 15.58 -4.91 24.68
CA ASN A 330 15.01 -5.13 26.02
C ASN A 330 13.55 -4.67 26.11
N GLY A 331 13.07 -3.95 25.08
CA GLY A 331 11.67 -3.58 24.92
C GLY A 331 11.29 -3.39 23.45
N SER A 332 10.04 -3.72 23.12
CA SER A 332 9.52 -3.53 21.77
C SER A 332 8.02 -3.32 21.80
N PHE A 333 7.56 -2.39 20.98
CA PHE A 333 6.15 -2.23 20.67
C PHE A 333 5.73 -3.27 19.62
N TYR A 334 4.45 -3.66 19.64
CA TYR A 334 3.88 -4.63 18.71
C TYR A 334 4.49 -6.05 18.79
N SER A 335 5.21 -6.45 19.84
CA SER A 335 5.96 -7.72 19.89
C SER A 335 5.10 -8.98 20.12
N GLY A 336 4.11 -9.24 19.28
CA GLY A 336 3.26 -10.44 19.29
C GLY A 336 3.56 -11.38 18.13
N THR A 337 3.12 -12.64 18.20
CA THR A 337 3.18 -13.53 17.01
C THR A 337 2.19 -13.12 15.92
N ASP A 338 1.22 -12.26 16.25
CA ASP A 338 0.24 -11.67 15.35
C ASP A 338 -0.24 -10.29 15.88
N ALA A 339 -0.99 -9.57 15.05
CA ALA A 339 -1.54 -8.23 15.34
C ALA A 339 -2.50 -8.17 16.54
N SER A 340 -3.04 -9.31 16.96
CA SER A 340 -3.94 -9.42 18.13
C SER A 340 -3.16 -9.64 19.43
N GLN A 341 -1.84 -9.74 19.38
CA GLN A 341 -0.98 -9.95 20.54
C GLN A 341 -0.08 -8.75 20.80
N GLY A 342 0.53 -8.70 21.99
CA GLY A 342 1.35 -7.59 22.43
C GLY A 342 0.55 -6.31 22.77
N ASP A 343 1.27 -5.20 22.82
CA ASP A 343 0.81 -3.91 23.37
C ASP A 343 -0.25 -3.18 22.51
N MET A 344 -0.59 -3.71 21.32
CA MET A 344 -1.62 -3.13 20.45
C MET A 344 -3.04 -3.24 21.00
N LYS A 345 -3.31 -4.27 21.81
CA LYS A 345 -4.60 -4.41 22.49
C LYS A 345 -4.90 -3.23 23.40
N GLU A 346 -3.87 -2.52 23.85
CA GLU A 346 -3.97 -1.38 24.77
C GLU A 346 -4.09 -0.05 24.04
N VAL A 347 -3.89 0.00 22.72
CA VAL A 347 -4.05 1.21 21.91
C VAL A 347 -5.53 1.42 21.60
N ALA A 348 -6.15 2.37 22.29
CA ALA A 348 -7.54 2.78 22.13
C ALA A 348 -7.73 3.99 21.20
N GLY A 349 -6.63 4.59 20.71
CA GLY A 349 -6.66 5.77 19.85
C GLY A 349 -7.16 5.47 18.44
N ALA A 350 -8.29 6.05 18.05
CA ALA A 350 -8.80 5.98 16.67
C ALA A 350 -8.36 7.18 15.83
N GLY A 351 -7.83 6.90 14.63
CA GLY A 351 -7.66 7.86 13.54
C GLY A 351 -6.48 8.83 13.67
N ALA A 352 -5.39 8.41 14.29
CA ALA A 352 -4.09 9.02 14.03
C ALA A 352 -3.61 8.62 12.62
N VAL A 353 -2.86 9.50 11.96
CA VAL A 353 -2.00 9.15 10.82
C VAL A 353 -0.63 8.82 11.40
N ILE A 354 -0.19 7.58 11.23
CA ILE A 354 1.12 7.11 11.69
C ILE A 354 2.02 6.97 10.47
N THR A 355 3.15 7.66 10.49
CA THR A 355 4.25 7.45 9.54
C THR A 355 5.38 6.72 10.27
N CYS A 356 5.92 5.69 9.64
CA CYS A 356 6.93 4.83 10.25
C CYS A 356 8.17 4.76 9.35
N ALA A 357 9.32 5.09 9.92
CA ALA A 357 10.63 4.80 9.36
C ALA A 357 11.22 3.60 10.12
N GLY A 358 10.96 2.40 9.61
CA GLY A 358 11.46 1.15 10.17
C GLY A 358 11.31 0.00 9.18
N CYS A 359 12.23 -0.97 9.25
CA CYS A 359 12.24 -2.11 8.34
C CYS A 359 10.95 -2.94 8.45
N HIS A 360 10.39 -3.34 7.30
CA HIS A 360 9.26 -4.27 7.17
C HIS A 360 7.97 -3.94 7.92
N CYS A 361 7.82 -2.73 8.49
CA CYS A 361 6.65 -2.33 9.27
C CYS A 361 5.36 -2.22 8.45
N GLY A 362 5.47 -2.19 7.11
CA GLY A 362 4.34 -2.16 6.17
C GLY A 362 3.99 -3.51 5.55
N ILE A 363 4.58 -4.62 6.00
CA ILE A 363 4.23 -5.97 5.52
C ILE A 363 2.92 -6.41 6.15
N SER A 364 1.93 -6.79 5.32
CA SER A 364 0.56 -7.12 5.73
C SER A 364 -0.06 -8.29 4.98
#